data_AF-A0A494SMP6-F1
#
_entry.id   AF-A0A494SMP6-F1
#
_cell.length_a   1.000
_cell.length_b   1.000
_cell.length_c   1.000
_cell.angle_alpha   90.00
_cell.angle_beta   90.00
_cell.angle_gamma   90.00
#
_symmetry.space_group_name_H-M   'P 1'
#
loop_
_entity.id
_entity.type
_entity.pdbx_description
1 polymer ?
#
loop_
_entity_poly.entity_id
_entity_poly.type
_entity_poly.pdbx_seq_one_letter_code
_entity_poly.pdbx_strand_id
1 'polypeptide(L)'
;MSETNRGSSAGYRDGVPNTISSIPLSDVDYRAPGTGTIGNLVKDATTQVSTLVRAEVELAKAEVTGEIKKGLQGSLFFLLALAVLIFSAFFFFFFAAETLDIWLPRWASFLIVFVVMLLTAAIFGLLGYLRVKKLRKPEKTIDSLKQASTVLPNQHESTPGIPGYKK
;
A
#
# COMPACT_ATOMS: atom_id res chain seq x y z
N MET A 1 -23.59 2.37 78.69
CA MET A 1 -22.52 3.38 78.89
C MET A 1 -22.35 4.07 77.53
N SER A 2 -22.62 5.35 77.32
CA SER A 2 -23.02 6.46 78.19
C SER A 2 -23.57 7.55 77.27
N GLU A 3 -24.63 8.22 77.69
CA GLU A 3 -25.19 9.40 77.04
C GLU A 3 -24.21 10.60 77.08
N THR A 4 -24.27 11.46 76.07
CA THR A 4 -24.31 12.94 76.18
C THR A 4 -24.85 13.49 74.85
N ASN A 5 -26.05 14.10 74.77
CA ASN A 5 -26.61 15.31 75.41
C ASN A 5 -26.24 16.62 74.68
N ARG A 6 -27.23 17.09 73.90
CA ARG A 6 -27.70 18.46 73.60
C ARG A 6 -26.73 19.51 73.04
N GLY A 7 -27.27 20.28 72.09
CA GLY A 7 -26.86 21.67 71.92
C GLY A 7 -27.26 22.31 70.60
N SER A 8 -28.51 22.76 70.52
CA SER A 8 -29.08 23.65 69.51
C SER A 8 -28.25 24.92 69.27
N SER A 9 -28.21 25.41 68.02
CA SER A 9 -28.53 26.83 67.73
C SER A 9 -28.49 27.12 66.23
N ALA A 10 -29.56 27.78 65.78
CA ALA A 10 -29.72 28.33 64.46
C ALA A 10 -28.65 29.38 64.15
N GLY A 11 -28.25 29.43 62.88
CA GLY A 11 -27.34 30.44 62.36
C GLY A 11 -27.15 30.28 60.86
N TYR A 12 -28.20 30.58 60.10
CA TYR A 12 -28.05 30.91 58.69
C TYR A 12 -27.14 32.14 58.60
N ARG A 13 -25.91 31.94 58.14
CA ARG A 13 -25.01 33.02 57.73
C ARG A 13 -24.44 32.67 56.37
N ASP A 14 -24.86 33.47 55.41
CA ASP A 14 -24.29 33.61 54.07
C ASP A 14 -22.76 33.64 54.12
N GLY A 15 -22.15 32.83 53.27
CA GLY A 15 -20.71 32.75 53.14
C GLY A 15 -20.33 31.59 52.24
N VAL A 16 -20.84 31.56 51.02
CA VAL A 16 -20.37 30.62 49.99
C VAL A 16 -19.03 31.16 49.47
N PRO A 17 -17.88 30.47 49.68
CA PRO A 17 -16.68 30.78 48.93
C PRO A 17 -16.90 30.38 47.47
N ASN A 18 -17.21 31.36 46.63
CA ASN A 18 -17.17 31.25 45.18
C ASN A 18 -15.71 31.13 44.70
N THR A 19 -15.14 29.94 44.79
CA THR A 19 -13.96 29.59 44.00
C THR A 19 -14.24 28.29 43.28
N ILE A 20 -15.17 28.36 42.32
CA ILE A 20 -15.19 27.42 41.21
C ILE A 20 -13.87 27.65 40.48
N SER A 21 -13.00 26.64 40.56
CA SER A 21 -11.80 26.49 39.75
C SER A 21 -12.07 27.01 38.35
N SER A 22 -11.46 28.13 38.00
CA SER A 22 -11.58 28.75 36.69
C SER A 22 -11.11 27.72 35.68
N ILE A 23 -12.06 27.08 35.01
CA ILE A 23 -11.82 26.42 33.73
C ILE A 23 -11.05 27.46 32.92
N PRO A 24 -9.79 27.20 32.53
CA PRO A 24 -9.14 28.08 31.59
C PRO A 24 -9.98 28.02 30.32
N LEU A 25 -10.78 29.05 30.11
CA LEU A 25 -11.24 29.44 28.79
C LEU A 25 -9.97 29.85 28.04
N SER A 26 -9.16 28.88 27.64
CA SER A 26 -8.47 29.02 26.37
C SER A 26 -9.60 29.19 25.38
N ASP A 27 -9.79 30.42 24.91
CA ASP A 27 -10.73 30.71 23.84
C ASP A 27 -10.51 29.65 22.77
N VAL A 28 -11.46 28.72 22.67
CA VAL A 28 -11.69 28.07 21.40
C VAL A 28 -12.03 29.26 20.52
N ASP A 29 -11.18 29.57 19.56
CA ASP A 29 -11.38 30.63 18.56
C ASP A 29 -12.72 30.40 17.84
N TYR A 30 -13.82 30.71 18.53
CA TYR A 30 -15.15 30.85 17.98
C TYR A 30 -15.11 32.17 17.25
N ARG A 31 -14.52 32.14 16.06
CA ARG A 31 -14.62 33.23 15.11
C ARG A 31 -16.10 33.53 14.95
N ALA A 32 -16.52 34.70 15.44
CA ALA A 32 -17.88 35.19 15.28
C ALA A 32 -18.30 35.01 13.81
N PRO A 33 -19.50 34.45 13.54
CA PRO A 33 -19.99 34.26 12.19
C PRO A 33 -20.19 35.64 11.55
N GLY A 34 -19.17 36.13 10.84
CA GLY A 34 -19.19 37.47 10.25
C GLY A 34 -17.83 38.15 10.00
N THR A 35 -16.72 37.68 10.57
CA THR A 35 -15.39 38.31 10.37
C THR A 35 -14.41 37.46 9.56
N GLY A 36 -14.87 36.34 8.99
CA GLY A 36 -14.14 35.59 7.99
C GLY A 36 -14.36 36.19 6.61
N THR A 37 -13.38 36.90 6.06
CA THR A 37 -13.36 37.20 4.62
C THR A 37 -13.63 35.91 3.84
N ILE A 38 -14.38 35.95 2.74
CA ILE A 38 -14.74 34.75 1.93
C ILE A 38 -13.50 33.90 1.61
N GLY A 39 -12.34 34.53 1.44
CA GLY A 39 -11.05 33.84 1.26
C GLY A 39 -10.61 32.95 2.43
N ASN A 40 -10.94 33.29 3.68
CA ASN A 40 -10.64 32.45 4.84
C ASN A 40 -11.57 31.22 4.91
N LEU A 41 -12.85 31.36 4.56
CA LEU A 41 -13.79 30.23 4.49
C LEU A 41 -13.39 29.23 3.41
N VAL A 42 -12.99 29.71 2.23
CA VAL A 42 -12.49 28.86 1.14
C VAL A 42 -11.18 28.18 1.53
N LYS A 43 -10.27 28.90 2.20
CA LYS A 43 -9.01 28.34 2.70
C LYS A 43 -9.26 27.22 3.73
N ASP A 44 -10.16 27.44 4.68
CA ASP A 44 -10.46 26.47 5.74
C ASP A 44 -11.18 25.24 5.16
N ALA A 45 -12.14 25.42 4.27
CA ALA A 45 -12.80 24.31 3.56
C ALA A 45 -11.82 23.50 2.71
N THR A 46 -10.92 24.17 1.97
CA THR A 46 -9.88 23.50 1.16
C THR A 46 -8.91 22.71 2.04
N THR A 47 -8.58 23.24 3.23
CA THR A 47 -7.71 22.56 4.20
C THR A 47 -8.36 21.30 4.76
N GLN A 48 -9.65 21.35 5.08
CA GLN A 48 -10.40 20.18 5.56
C GLN A 48 -10.54 19.09 4.49
N VAL A 49 -10.86 19.48 3.25
CA VAL A 49 -10.91 18.53 2.12
C VAL A 49 -9.53 17.90 1.89
N SER A 50 -8.46 18.69 1.93
CA SER A 50 -7.09 18.17 1.80
C SER A 50 -6.73 17.18 2.92
N THR A 51 -7.21 17.43 4.13
CA THR A 51 -7.00 16.56 5.29
C THR A 51 -7.76 15.24 5.14
N LEU A 52 -9.01 15.27 4.69
CA LEU A 52 -9.82 14.08 4.41
C LEU A 52 -9.21 13.21 3.30
N VAL A 53 -8.84 13.83 2.17
CA VAL A 53 -8.21 13.09 1.06
C VAL A 53 -6.91 12.44 1.51
N ARG A 54 -6.10 13.13 2.30
CA ARG A 54 -4.86 12.58 2.83
C ARG A 54 -5.11 11.43 3.81
N ALA A 55 -6.12 11.54 4.67
CA ALA A 55 -6.51 10.47 5.58
C ALA A 55 -6.99 9.22 4.82
N GLU A 56 -7.80 9.39 3.78
CA GLU A 56 -8.28 8.29 2.93
C GLU A 56 -7.12 7.59 2.21
N VAL A 57 -6.17 8.37 1.69
CA VAL A 57 -4.95 7.85 1.05
C VAL A 57 -4.05 7.13 2.05
N GLU A 58 -3.87 7.68 3.26
CA GLU A 58 -3.07 7.04 4.31
C GLU A 58 -3.69 5.72 4.76
N LEU A 59 -5.01 5.66 4.88
CA LEU A 59 -5.74 4.43 5.19
C LEU A 59 -5.61 3.40 4.06
N ALA A 60 -5.90 3.79 2.82
CA ALA A 60 -5.77 2.92 1.66
C ALA A 60 -4.34 2.40 1.50
N LYS A 61 -3.34 3.25 1.75
CA LYS A 61 -1.92 2.85 1.76
C LYS A 61 -1.63 1.83 2.86
N ALA A 62 -2.17 2.01 4.06
CA ALA A 62 -1.99 1.07 5.16
C ALA A 62 -2.63 -0.30 4.86
N GLU A 63 -3.83 -0.32 4.29
CA GLU A 63 -4.53 -1.54 3.89
C GLU A 63 -3.77 -2.29 2.79
N VAL A 64 -3.44 -1.61 1.70
CA VAL A 64 -2.66 -2.19 0.58
C VAL A 64 -1.29 -2.68 1.05
N THR A 65 -0.58 -1.92 1.89
CA THR A 65 0.72 -2.35 2.43
C THR A 65 0.58 -3.58 3.31
N GLY A 66 -0.50 -3.67 4.10
CA GLY A 66 -0.83 -4.84 4.91
C GLY A 66 -1.09 -6.07 4.05
N GLU A 67 -1.85 -5.93 2.97
CA GLU A 67 -2.10 -7.00 1.99
C GLU A 67 -0.82 -7.47 1.31
N ILE A 68 0.01 -6.54 0.84
CA ILE A 68 1.31 -6.86 0.23
C ILE A 68 2.18 -7.64 1.20
N LYS A 69 2.25 -7.24 2.48
CA LYS A 69 3.04 -7.92 3.49
C LYS A 69 2.53 -9.34 3.76
N LYS A 70 1.20 -9.53 3.83
CA LYS A 70 0.58 -10.86 3.97
C LYS A 70 0.86 -11.72 2.73
N GLY A 71 0.74 -11.15 1.54
CA GLY A 71 1.06 -11.83 0.27
C GLY A 71 2.53 -12.25 0.19
N LEU A 72 3.45 -11.38 0.64
CA LEU A 72 4.88 -11.67 0.69
C LEU A 72 5.21 -12.76 1.72
N GLN A 73 4.59 -12.73 2.89
CA GLN A 73 4.76 -13.78 3.87
C GLN A 73 4.21 -15.12 3.38
N GLY A 74 3.09 -15.11 2.65
CA GLY A 74 2.54 -16.29 1.99
C GLY A 74 3.43 -16.82 0.86
N SER A 75 4.04 -15.92 0.08
CA SER A 75 4.92 -16.31 -1.04
C SER A 75 6.19 -17.00 -0.57
N LEU A 76 6.67 -16.73 0.66
CA LEU A 76 7.82 -17.42 1.23
C LEU A 76 7.60 -18.95 1.30
N PHE A 77 6.43 -19.39 1.76
CA PHE A 77 6.09 -20.81 1.77
C PHE A 77 6.02 -21.39 0.36
N PHE A 78 5.56 -20.62 -0.61
CA PHE A 78 5.54 -21.03 -2.01
C PHE A 78 6.95 -21.19 -2.57
N LEU A 79 7.89 -20.30 -2.22
CA LEU A 79 9.30 -20.41 -2.59
C LEU A 79 9.96 -21.64 -1.95
N LEU A 80 9.70 -21.89 -0.66
CA LEU A 80 10.20 -23.08 0.03
C LEU A 80 9.62 -24.36 -0.59
N ALA A 81 8.31 -24.40 -0.85
CA ALA A 81 7.66 -25.52 -1.51
C ALA A 81 8.21 -25.75 -2.92
N LEU A 82 8.43 -24.69 -3.69
CA LEU A 82 9.03 -24.77 -5.02
C LEU A 82 10.48 -25.28 -4.96
N ALA A 83 11.28 -24.82 -3.99
CA ALA A 83 12.64 -25.30 -3.80
C ALA A 83 12.67 -26.80 -3.47
N VAL A 84 11.80 -27.26 -2.55
CA VAL A 84 11.63 -28.69 -2.24
C VAL A 84 11.19 -29.45 -3.48
N LEU A 85 10.19 -28.95 -4.23
CA LEU A 85 9.69 -29.61 -5.43
C LEU A 85 10.78 -29.76 -6.51
N ILE A 86 11.59 -28.73 -6.74
CA ILE A 86 12.69 -28.78 -7.72
C ILE A 86 13.73 -29.82 -7.28
N PHE A 87 14.12 -29.83 -6.00
CA PHE A 87 15.08 -30.79 -5.48
C PHE A 87 14.52 -32.23 -5.52
N SER A 88 13.26 -32.41 -5.12
CA SER A 88 12.56 -33.70 -5.20
C SER A 88 12.41 -34.19 -6.63
N ALA A 89 12.16 -33.30 -7.60
CA ALA A 89 12.06 -33.69 -9.02
C ALA A 89 13.37 -34.30 -9.53
N PHE A 90 14.52 -33.74 -9.15
CA PHE A 90 15.83 -34.33 -9.49
C PHE A 90 15.95 -35.78 -8.99
N PHE A 91 15.64 -36.02 -7.70
CA PHE A 91 15.65 -37.38 -7.13
C PHE A 91 14.58 -38.29 -7.73
N PHE A 92 13.41 -37.75 -8.08
CA PHE A 92 12.34 -38.51 -8.72
C PHE A 92 12.76 -39.03 -10.10
N PHE A 93 13.42 -38.22 -10.92
CA PHE A 93 13.91 -38.69 -12.22
C PHE A 93 15.04 -39.71 -12.07
N PHE A 94 15.92 -39.54 -11.08
CA PHE A 94 16.93 -40.55 -10.75
C PHE A 94 16.29 -41.86 -10.31
N PHE A 95 15.30 -41.81 -9.41
CA PHE A 95 14.52 -42.96 -8.98
C PHE A 95 13.80 -43.64 -10.15
N ALA A 96 13.21 -42.86 -11.07
CA ALA A 96 12.56 -43.40 -12.26
C ALA A 96 13.55 -44.14 -13.17
N ALA A 97 14.76 -43.58 -13.36
CA ALA A 97 15.80 -44.22 -14.14
C ALA A 97 16.26 -45.53 -13.49
N GLU A 98 16.49 -45.53 -12.17
CA GLU A 98 16.91 -46.74 -11.44
C GLU A 98 15.78 -47.80 -11.40
N THR A 99 14.52 -47.38 -11.36
CA THR A 99 13.38 -48.30 -11.47
C THR A 99 13.35 -48.97 -12.85
N LEU A 100 13.64 -48.23 -13.93
CA LEU A 100 13.73 -48.79 -15.28
C LEU A 100 14.94 -49.71 -15.47
N ASP A 101 16.04 -49.50 -14.72
CA ASP A 101 17.24 -50.35 -14.71
C ASP A 101 16.93 -51.82 -14.33
N ILE A 102 15.78 -52.08 -13.69
CA ILE A 102 15.32 -53.44 -13.37
C ILE A 102 15.05 -54.26 -14.65
N TRP A 103 14.59 -53.62 -15.73
CA TRP A 103 14.21 -54.29 -16.98
C TRP A 103 15.11 -53.95 -18.18
N LEU A 104 15.87 -52.86 -18.11
CA LEU A 104 16.70 -52.34 -19.20
C LEU A 104 18.14 -52.12 -18.73
N PRO A 105 19.14 -52.10 -19.64
CA PRO A 105 20.49 -51.71 -19.26
C PRO A 105 20.51 -50.25 -18.81
N ARG A 106 21.23 -49.98 -17.71
CA ARG A 106 21.35 -48.66 -17.06
C ARG A 106 21.41 -47.47 -18.01
N TRP A 107 22.31 -47.52 -18.99
CA TRP A 107 22.48 -46.41 -19.95
C TRP A 107 21.20 -46.09 -20.73
N ALA A 108 20.41 -47.10 -21.09
CA ALA A 108 19.16 -46.94 -21.82
C ALA A 108 18.06 -46.36 -20.92
N SER A 109 18.00 -46.79 -19.65
CA SER A 109 17.06 -46.25 -18.66
C SER A 109 17.24 -44.74 -18.46
N PHE A 110 18.47 -44.28 -18.27
CA PHE A 110 18.79 -42.86 -18.15
C PHE A 110 18.48 -42.08 -19.45
N LEU A 111 18.73 -42.67 -20.62
CA LEU A 111 18.40 -42.05 -21.90
C LEU A 111 16.89 -41.86 -22.10
N ILE A 112 16.09 -42.87 -21.73
CA ILE A 112 14.62 -42.80 -21.81
C ILE A 112 14.09 -41.70 -20.91
N VAL A 113 14.53 -41.65 -19.64
CA VAL A 113 14.12 -40.60 -18.71
C VAL A 113 14.53 -39.22 -19.21
N PHE A 114 15.73 -39.09 -19.77
CA PHE A 114 16.19 -37.83 -20.37
C PHE A 114 15.28 -37.35 -21.51
N VAL A 115 14.88 -38.24 -22.42
CA VAL A 115 13.94 -37.90 -23.50
C VAL A 115 12.59 -37.47 -22.94
N VAL A 116 12.07 -38.17 -21.92
CA VAL A 116 10.82 -37.79 -21.23
C VAL A 116 10.94 -36.40 -20.60
N MET A 117 12.09 -36.06 -20.00
CA MET A 117 12.35 -34.73 -19.46
C MET A 117 12.35 -33.65 -20.55
N LEU A 118 12.97 -33.90 -21.70
CA LEU A 118 12.95 -32.97 -22.83
C LEU A 118 11.54 -32.74 -23.37
N LEU A 119 10.74 -33.80 -23.52
CA LEU A 119 9.33 -33.68 -23.94
C LEU A 119 8.52 -32.87 -22.93
N THR A 120 8.70 -33.14 -21.64
CA THR A 120 8.04 -32.42 -20.55
C THR A 120 8.42 -30.94 -20.59
N ALA A 121 9.72 -30.62 -20.72
CA ALA A 121 10.22 -29.26 -20.83
C ALA A 121 9.68 -28.54 -22.08
N ALA A 122 9.59 -29.23 -23.22
CA ALA A 122 9.01 -28.67 -24.44
C ALA A 122 7.52 -28.32 -24.27
N ILE A 123 6.74 -29.19 -23.61
CA ILE A 123 5.32 -28.94 -23.32
C ILE A 123 5.16 -27.74 -22.39
N PHE A 124 5.88 -27.70 -21.26
CA PHE A 124 5.80 -26.57 -20.33
C PHE A 124 6.31 -25.27 -20.95
N GLY A 125 7.40 -25.33 -21.73
CA GLY A 125 7.92 -24.19 -22.47
C GLY A 125 6.92 -23.65 -23.48
N LEU A 126 6.22 -24.53 -24.22
CA LEU A 126 5.18 -24.15 -25.16
C LEU A 126 3.96 -23.55 -24.43
N LEU A 127 3.47 -24.18 -23.37
CA LEU A 127 2.36 -23.65 -22.57
C LEU A 127 2.70 -22.28 -21.97
N GLY A 128 3.92 -22.13 -21.44
CA GLY A 128 4.44 -20.86 -20.93
C GLY A 128 4.49 -19.80 -22.02
N TYR A 129 5.06 -20.14 -23.19
CA TYR A 129 5.10 -19.25 -24.34
C TYR A 129 3.70 -18.82 -24.80
N LEU A 130 2.76 -19.75 -24.89
CA LEU A 130 1.37 -19.47 -25.26
C LEU A 130 0.68 -18.57 -24.23
N ARG A 131 0.97 -18.75 -22.93
CA ARG A 131 0.43 -17.91 -21.86
C ARG A 131 0.97 -16.49 -21.95
N VAL A 132 2.28 -16.32 -22.15
CA VAL A 132 2.93 -15.02 -22.31
C VAL A 132 2.47 -14.33 -23.59
N LYS A 133 2.33 -15.07 -24.70
CA LYS A 133 1.83 -14.52 -25.97
C LYS A 133 0.39 -14.00 -25.88
N LYS A 134 -0.44 -14.60 -25.01
CA LYS A 134 -1.81 -14.13 -24.74
C LYS A 134 -1.87 -12.88 -23.88
N LEU A 135 -0.79 -12.50 -23.19
CA LEU A 135 -0.73 -11.24 -22.47
C LEU A 135 -0.62 -10.10 -23.50
N ARG A 136 -1.76 -9.47 -23.81
CA ARG A 136 -1.80 -8.25 -24.63
C ARG A 136 -0.92 -7.19 -23.97
N LYS A 137 -0.09 -6.51 -24.77
CA LYS A 137 0.62 -5.31 -24.32
C LYS A 137 -0.43 -4.33 -23.73
N PRO A 138 -0.14 -3.60 -22.64
CA PRO A 138 -1.07 -2.63 -22.08
C PRO A 138 -1.20 -1.43 -23.03
N GLU A 139 -1.95 -1.62 -24.12
CA GLU A 139 -2.18 -0.64 -25.20
C GLU A 139 -2.75 0.65 -24.64
N LYS A 140 -3.70 0.54 -23.70
CA LYS A 140 -4.31 1.68 -23.00
C LYS A 140 -3.26 2.53 -22.27
N THR A 141 -2.32 1.89 -21.56
CA THR A 141 -1.25 2.59 -20.85
C THR A 141 -0.28 3.25 -21.82
N ILE A 142 0.07 2.57 -22.92
CA ILE A 142 0.94 3.13 -23.95
C ILE A 142 0.27 4.33 -24.64
N ASP A 143 -1.02 4.25 -24.93
CA ASP A 143 -1.79 5.34 -25.55
C ASP A 143 -1.93 6.54 -24.62
N SER A 144 -2.21 6.32 -23.33
CA SER A 144 -2.22 7.40 -22.33
C SER A 144 -0.87 8.09 -22.20
N LEU A 145 0.24 7.34 -22.26
CA LEU A 145 1.59 7.92 -22.22
C LEU A 145 1.93 8.69 -23.50
N LYS A 146 1.49 8.21 -24.67
CA LYS A 146 1.65 8.93 -25.95
C LYS A 146 0.81 10.22 -26.00
N GLN A 147 -0.39 10.19 -25.44
CA GLN A 147 -1.20 11.40 -25.29
C GLN A 147 -0.53 12.38 -24.34
N ALA A 148 -0.01 11.92 -23.20
CA ALA A 148 0.73 12.76 -22.25
C ALA A 148 1.98 13.41 -22.88
N SER A 149 2.74 12.71 -23.72
CA SER A 149 3.86 13.32 -24.44
C SER A 149 3.43 14.35 -25.49
N THR A 150 2.21 14.23 -26.02
CA THR A 150 1.68 15.16 -27.03
C THR A 150 1.24 16.49 -26.40
N VAL A 151 0.82 16.50 -25.12
CA VAL A 151 0.48 17.73 -24.38
C VAL A 151 1.66 18.38 -23.67
N LEU A 152 2.86 17.80 -23.70
CA LEU A 152 4.08 18.46 -23.22
C LEU A 152 4.62 19.37 -24.33
N PRO A 153 4.57 20.72 -24.19
CA PRO A 153 5.23 21.61 -25.12
C PRO A 153 6.74 21.39 -24.97
N ASN A 154 7.42 21.00 -26.05
CA ASN A 154 8.87 21.08 -26.10
C ASN A 154 9.26 22.52 -25.74
N GLN A 155 9.96 22.71 -24.62
CA GLN A 155 10.60 23.97 -24.26
C GLN A 155 11.74 24.26 -25.24
N HIS A 156 11.37 24.70 -26.43
CA HIS A 156 12.21 25.45 -27.35
C HIS A 156 11.45 26.70 -27.76
N GLU A 157 10.91 27.45 -26.79
CA GLU A 157 10.58 28.84 -27.03
C GLU A 157 11.87 29.65 -26.94
N SER A 158 12.32 30.06 -28.12
CA SER A 158 13.39 31.02 -28.34
C SER A 158 13.05 32.31 -27.61
N THR A 159 13.89 32.73 -26.67
CA THR A 159 13.85 34.04 -26.03
C THR A 159 13.67 35.14 -27.09
N PRO A 160 12.59 35.95 -27.07
CA PRO A 160 12.50 37.12 -27.92
C PRO A 160 13.57 38.12 -27.45
N GLY A 161 14.52 38.43 -28.32
CA GLY A 161 15.60 39.37 -28.03
C GLY A 161 15.05 40.74 -27.61
N ILE A 162 15.43 41.19 -26.42
CA ILE A 162 15.12 42.54 -25.92
C ILE A 162 15.94 43.54 -26.75
N PRO A 163 15.33 44.50 -27.46
CA PRO A 163 16.07 45.50 -28.22
C PRO A 163 16.80 46.45 -27.26
N GLY A 164 18.10 46.62 -27.53
CA GLY A 164 19.05 47.28 -26.64
C GLY A 164 18.81 48.78 -26.43
N TYR A 165 19.02 49.21 -25.19
CA TYR A 165 19.30 50.61 -24.87
C TYR A 165 20.82 50.83 -24.89
N LYS A 166 21.32 51.53 -25.91
CA LYS A 166 22.66 52.16 -25.88
C LYS A 166 22.55 53.53 -25.22
N LYS A 167 23.50 53.83 -24.33
CA LYS A 167 23.90 55.21 -23.97
C LYS A 167 24.88 55.74 -25.01
#